data_AF-M4RTA4-F1
#
_entry.id   AF-M4RTA4-F1
#
_cell.length_a   1.000
_cell.length_b   1.000
_cell.length_c   1.000
_cell.angle_alpha   90.00
_cell.angle_beta   90.00
_cell.angle_gamma   90.00
#
_symmetry.space_group_name_H-M   'P 1'
#
loop_
_entity.id
_entity.type
_entity.pdbx_description
1 polymer ?
#
loop_
_entity_poly.entity_id
_entity_poly.type
_entity_poly.pdbx_seq_one_letter_code
_entity_poly.pdbx_strand_id
1 'polypeptide(L)'
;MALKPTIYKFKLSVSDLNHDYFDSLNLTVALHPSETKERMMVRVLVFCLHAYQDHENLMAFTKGLSAIDEPDIWLRGLDDQLYLWVDVGEPSFERIKKVVAWQNKLMCTVLIQNPVPGGNNHKHNLVPCR
;
A
#
# COMPACT_ATOMS: atom_id res chain seq x y z
N MET A 1 -25.11 6.78 8.77
CA MET A 1 -24.36 8.04 8.57
C MET A 1 -22.93 7.69 8.22
N ALA A 2 -22.37 8.23 7.14
CA ALA A 2 -20.96 7.98 6.79
C ALA A 2 -20.07 8.76 7.75
N LEU A 3 -19.24 8.04 8.52
CA LEU A 3 -18.26 8.65 9.41
C LEU A 3 -17.20 9.35 8.55
N LYS A 4 -16.90 10.62 8.87
CA LYS A 4 -15.90 11.40 8.12
C LYS A 4 -14.50 10.82 8.36
N PRO A 5 -13.67 10.67 7.32
CA PRO A 5 -12.29 10.25 7.49
C PRO A 5 -11.49 11.33 8.24
N THR A 6 -10.49 10.91 9.00
CA THR A 6 -9.56 11.83 9.68
C THR A 6 -8.38 12.10 8.77
N ILE A 7 -8.02 13.37 8.53
CA ILE A 7 -6.90 13.73 7.66
C ILE A 7 -5.62 13.90 8.47
N TYR A 8 -4.57 13.18 8.08
CA TYR A 8 -3.21 13.30 8.62
C TYR A 8 -2.29 13.91 7.57
N LYS A 9 -1.38 14.78 8.02
CA LYS A 9 -0.33 15.37 7.17
C LYS A 9 1.03 14.96 7.72
N PHE A 10 1.85 14.35 6.89
CA PHE A 10 3.19 13.92 7.24
C PHE A 10 4.22 14.70 6.43
N LYS A 11 5.30 15.10 7.10
CA LYS A 11 6.52 15.59 6.47
C LYS A 11 7.62 14.61 6.81
N LEU A 12 8.11 13.90 5.81
CA LEU A 12 9.06 12.81 5.99
C LEU A 12 10.31 13.11 5.18
N SER A 13 11.49 12.89 5.76
CA SER A 13 12.74 12.89 5.02
C SER A 13 13.18 11.44 4.87
N VAL A 14 13.35 11.00 3.62
CA VAL A 14 13.74 9.64 3.25
C VAL A 14 15.19 9.67 2.81
N SER A 15 16.00 8.79 3.41
CA SER A 15 17.40 8.56 3.05
C SER A 15 17.58 7.07 2.79
N ASP A 16 17.42 6.65 1.54
CA ASP A 16 17.59 5.27 1.11
C ASP A 16 18.96 5.09 0.42
N LEU A 17 19.89 4.50 1.17
CA LEU A 17 21.25 4.26 0.73
C LEU A 17 21.37 3.16 -0.32
N ASN A 18 20.37 2.29 -0.48
CA ASN A 18 20.45 1.19 -1.44
C ASN A 18 20.18 1.67 -2.87
N HIS A 19 19.41 2.75 -3.01
CA HIS A 19 18.98 3.31 -4.29
C HIS A 19 19.51 4.75 -4.51
N ASP A 20 20.41 5.24 -3.64
CA ASP A 20 20.90 6.62 -3.63
C ASP A 20 19.77 7.67 -3.64
N TYR A 21 18.65 7.36 -2.99
CA TYR A 21 17.45 8.19 -2.98
C TYR A 21 17.37 9.02 -1.69
N PHE A 22 17.45 10.35 -1.83
CA PHE A 22 17.39 11.30 -0.73
C PHE A 22 16.35 12.37 -1.05
N ASP A 23 15.19 12.31 -0.40
CA ASP A 23 14.09 13.23 -0.70
C ASP A 23 13.25 13.56 0.54
N SER A 24 12.43 14.60 0.43
CA SER A 24 11.46 15.01 1.44
C SER A 24 10.03 14.88 0.92
N LEU A 25 9.28 13.94 1.47
CA LEU A 25 7.91 13.63 1.11
C LEU A 25 6.92 14.42 1.98
N ASN A 26 5.96 15.08 1.34
CA ASN A 26 4.84 15.75 1.99
C ASN A 26 3.56 14.97 1.71
N LEU A 27 3.18 14.07 2.63
CA LEU A 27 2.06 13.14 2.42
C LEU A 27 0.79 13.66 3.10
N THR A 28 -0.35 13.53 2.43
CA THR A 28 -1.67 13.76 3.02
C THR A 28 -2.45 12.44 2.96
N VAL A 29 -2.77 11.88 4.13
CA VAL A 29 -3.41 10.57 4.25
C VAL A 29 -4.77 10.73 4.91
N ALA A 30 -5.80 10.16 4.28
CA ALA A 30 -7.12 10.04 4.87
C ALA A 30 -7.23 8.69 5.60
N LEU A 31 -7.40 8.74 6.93
CA LEU A 31 -7.68 7.58 7.76
C LEU A 31 -9.17 7.27 7.72
N HIS A 32 -9.52 6.13 7.15
CA HIS A 32 -10.90 5.65 7.16
C HIS A 32 -11.32 5.24 8.58
N PRO A 33 -12.59 5.44 9.01
CA PRO A 33 -13.05 5.09 10.35
C PRO A 33 -12.89 3.60 10.73
N SER A 34 -12.87 2.71 9.74
CA SER A 34 -12.61 1.27 9.92
C SER A 34 -11.12 0.91 9.78
N GLU A 35 -10.26 1.87 9.49
CA GLU A 35 -8.81 1.69 9.39
C GLU A 35 -8.15 1.95 10.74
N THR A 36 -7.24 1.08 11.14
CA THR A 36 -6.45 1.28 12.36
C THR A 36 -5.27 2.20 12.09
N LYS A 37 -4.77 2.89 13.12
CA LYS A 37 -3.61 3.78 12.98
C LYS A 37 -2.37 2.99 12.58
N GLU A 38 -2.22 1.77 13.07
CA GLU A 38 -1.14 0.84 12.73
C GLU A 38 -1.14 0.57 11.23
N ARG A 39 -2.31 0.25 10.65
CA ARG A 39 -2.44 0.02 9.21
C ARG A 39 -2.11 1.26 8.39
N MET A 40 -2.58 2.44 8.82
CA MET A 40 -2.23 3.71 8.19
C MET A 40 -0.71 3.95 8.21
N MET A 41 -0.04 3.70 9.33
CA MET A 41 1.41 3.85 9.44
C MET A 41 2.16 2.87 8.53
N VAL A 42 1.66 1.64 8.37
CA VAL A 42 2.24 0.68 7.42
C VAL A 42 2.09 1.20 5.99
N ARG A 43 0.94 1.76 5.59
CA ARG A 43 0.79 2.41 4.29
C ARG A 43 1.82 3.52 4.08
N VAL A 44 2.00 4.39 5.07
CA VAL A 44 3.01 5.46 5.00
C VAL A 44 4.42 4.87 4.83
N LEU A 45 4.76 3.83 5.59
CA LEU A 45 6.06 3.18 5.49
C LEU A 45 6.29 2.54 4.11
N VAL A 46 5.29 1.84 3.59
CA VAL A 46 5.38 1.21 2.25
C VAL A 46 5.50 2.28 1.16
N PHE A 47 4.81 3.40 1.28
CA PHE A 47 4.99 4.55 0.39
C PHE A 47 6.47 4.99 0.37
N CYS A 48 7.08 5.18 1.55
CA CYS A 48 8.49 5.57 1.64
C CYS A 48 9.44 4.52 1.04
N LEU A 49 9.17 3.22 1.25
CA LEU A 49 10.00 2.14 0.72
C LEU A 49 10.00 2.07 -0.82
N HIS A 50 8.93 2.52 -1.46
CA HIS A 50 8.81 2.52 -2.92
C HIS A 50 9.00 3.90 -3.54
N ALA A 51 9.23 4.95 -2.75
CA ALA A 51 9.35 6.33 -3.23
C ALA A 51 10.46 6.50 -4.27
N TYR A 52 11.55 5.73 -4.18
CA TYR A 52 12.64 5.76 -5.16
C TYR A 52 12.20 5.36 -6.59
N GLN A 53 11.10 4.62 -6.74
CA GLN A 53 10.54 4.22 -8.04
C GLN A 53 9.69 5.32 -8.69
N ASP A 54 9.29 6.33 -7.92
CA ASP A 54 8.37 7.37 -8.35
C ASP A 54 9.10 8.65 -8.76
N HIS A 55 9.71 8.63 -9.93
CA HIS A 55 10.46 9.77 -10.46
C HIS A 55 9.57 10.97 -10.85
N GLU A 56 8.27 10.74 -11.10
CA GLU A 56 7.32 11.73 -11.60
C GLU A 56 6.32 12.21 -10.52
N ASN A 57 6.46 11.75 -9.28
CA ASN A 57 5.53 12.02 -8.17
C ASN A 57 4.07 11.60 -8.47
N LEU A 58 3.91 10.45 -9.13
CA LEU A 58 2.61 9.89 -9.53
C LEU A 58 2.12 8.82 -8.55
N MET A 59 2.90 8.45 -7.54
CA MET A 59 2.47 7.51 -6.50
C MET A 59 1.42 8.16 -5.62
N ALA A 60 0.32 7.45 -5.36
CA ALA A 60 -0.80 8.00 -4.64
C ALA A 60 -1.44 7.01 -3.67
N PHE A 61 -1.95 7.55 -2.56
CA PHE A 61 -2.87 6.85 -1.68
C PHE A 61 -4.26 6.81 -2.30
N THR A 62 -4.86 5.63 -2.30
CA THR A 62 -6.20 5.38 -2.84
C THR A 62 -7.21 5.09 -1.74
N LYS A 63 -8.46 4.82 -2.12
CA LYS A 63 -9.54 4.55 -1.16
C LYS A 63 -9.42 3.18 -0.50
N GLY A 64 -8.62 2.26 -1.05
CA GLY A 64 -8.24 0.98 -0.43
C GLY A 64 -9.42 0.23 0.19
N LEU A 65 -9.44 0.13 1.52
CA LEU A 65 -10.52 -0.46 2.32
C LEU A 65 -11.95 -0.06 1.92
N SER A 66 -12.14 1.14 1.35
CA SER A 66 -13.44 1.65 0.92
C SER A 66 -13.79 1.31 -0.53
N ALA A 67 -12.88 0.74 -1.33
CA ALA A 67 -13.07 0.43 -2.74
C ALA A 67 -12.38 -0.89 -3.13
N ILE A 68 -13.19 -1.88 -3.54
CA ILE A 68 -12.71 -3.24 -3.86
C ILE A 68 -11.81 -3.24 -5.11
N ASP A 69 -11.94 -2.25 -6.00
CA ASP A 69 -11.18 -2.19 -7.25
C ASP A 69 -9.94 -1.28 -7.19
N GLU A 70 -9.65 -0.67 -6.04
CA GLU A 70 -8.47 0.15 -5.83
C GLU A 70 -7.53 -0.49 -4.80
N PRO A 71 -6.20 -0.33 -4.92
CA PRO A 71 -5.23 -0.75 -3.90
C PRO A 71 -5.28 0.20 -2.71
N ASP A 72 -4.38 0.05 -1.73
CA ASP A 72 -4.11 1.11 -0.75
C ASP A 72 -3.16 2.19 -1.28
N ILE A 73 -2.21 1.77 -2.12
CA ILE A 73 -1.22 2.61 -2.78
C ILE A 73 -1.00 2.05 -4.19
N TRP A 74 -0.88 2.95 -5.16
CA TRP A 74 -0.41 2.59 -6.49
C TRP A 74 0.58 3.62 -7.03
N LEU A 75 1.32 3.20 -8.05
CA LEU A 75 2.05 4.09 -8.94
C LEU A 75 1.49 3.89 -10.35
N ARG A 76 0.98 4.95 -10.98
CA ARG A 76 0.44 4.91 -12.35
C ARG A 76 1.13 5.97 -13.19
N GLY A 77 1.62 5.59 -14.36
CA GLY A 77 2.16 6.51 -15.35
C GLY A 77 1.10 7.41 -15.96
N LEU A 78 1.57 8.42 -16.71
CA LEU A 78 0.71 9.35 -17.45
C LEU A 78 -0.07 8.69 -18.59
N ASP A 79 0.38 7.52 -19.04
CA ASP A 79 -0.27 6.64 -20.02
C ASP A 79 -1.29 5.68 -19.37
N ASP A 80 -1.66 5.94 -18.11
CA ASP A 80 -2.50 5.11 -17.26
C ASP A 80 -1.91 3.71 -16.95
N GLN A 81 -0.66 3.45 -17.35
CA GLN A 81 0.02 2.20 -17.04
C GLN A 81 0.31 2.13 -15.53
N LEU A 82 -0.26 1.13 -14.88
CA LEU A 82 0.03 0.84 -13.48
C LEU A 82 1.44 0.18 -13.39
N TYR A 83 2.29 0.67 -12.50
CA TYR A 83 3.65 0.15 -12.28
C TYR A 83 3.75 -0.59 -10.95
N LEU A 84 3.08 -0.08 -9.92
CA LEU A 84 3.07 -0.64 -8.57
C LEU A 84 1.63 -0.77 -8.06
N TRP A 85 1.31 -1.93 -7.51
CA TRP A 85 0.07 -2.19 -6.78
C TRP A 85 0.38 -2.65 -5.36
N VAL A 86 -0.11 -1.93 -4.35
CA VAL A 86 0.14 -2.27 -2.94
C VAL A 86 -1.17 -2.50 -2.19
N ASP A 87 -1.29 -3.68 -1.59
CA ASP A 87 -2.33 -3.99 -0.61
C ASP A 87 -1.72 -4.20 0.78
N VAL A 88 -2.24 -3.47 1.77
CA VAL A 88 -1.83 -3.57 3.17
C VAL A 88 -2.87 -4.35 3.98
N GLY A 89 -2.41 -5.36 4.71
CA GLY A 89 -3.23 -6.30 5.46
C GLY A 89 -3.22 -7.68 4.80
N GLU A 90 -4.31 -8.41 4.96
CA GLU A 90 -4.45 -9.77 4.45
C GLU A 90 -5.49 -9.80 3.32
N PRO A 91 -5.09 -9.57 2.05
CA PRO A 91 -6.01 -9.62 0.93
C PRO A 91 -6.49 -11.05 0.69
N SER A 92 -7.76 -11.19 0.26
CA SER A 92 -8.31 -12.49 -0.09
C SER A 92 -7.57 -13.12 -1.28
N PHE A 93 -7.58 -14.45 -1.35
CA PHE A 93 -6.99 -15.17 -2.48
C PHE A 93 -7.59 -14.74 -3.84
N GLU A 94 -8.89 -14.46 -3.88
CA GLU A 94 -9.57 -13.96 -5.08
C GLU A 94 -9.02 -12.60 -5.53
N ARG A 95 -8.77 -11.69 -4.58
CA ARG A 95 -8.16 -10.38 -4.86
C ARG A 95 -6.76 -10.54 -5.43
N ILE A 96 -5.92 -11.36 -4.79
CA ILE A 96 -4.57 -11.66 -5.27
C ILE A 96 -4.63 -12.20 -6.70
N LYS A 97 -5.49 -13.18 -6.97
CA LYS A 97 -5.66 -13.77 -8.30
C LYS A 97 -6.07 -12.73 -9.34
N LYS A 98 -7.00 -11.83 -8.99
CA LYS A 98 -7.47 -10.75 -9.87
C LYS A 98 -6.34 -9.76 -10.21
N VAL A 99 -5.55 -9.36 -9.21
CA VAL A 99 -4.45 -8.41 -9.39
C VAL A 99 -3.30 -9.03 -10.20
N VAL A 100 -2.92 -10.28 -9.92
CA VAL A 100 -1.89 -10.99 -10.69
C VAL A 100 -2.29 -11.19 -12.16
N ALA A 101 -3.59 -11.30 -12.45
CA ALA A 101 -4.07 -11.37 -13.84
C ALA A 101 -3.87 -10.04 -14.60
N TRP A 102 -3.70 -8.91 -13.92
CA TRP A 102 -3.31 -7.66 -14.55
C TRP A 102 -1.81 -7.69 -14.86
N GLN A 103 -1.47 -8.23 -16.03
CA GLN A 103 -0.09 -8.43 -16.49
C GLN A 103 0.78 -7.14 -16.38
N ASN A 104 2.09 -7.35 -16.11
CA ASN A 104 3.21 -6.39 -16.07
C ASN A 104 3.44 -5.55 -14.79
N LYS A 105 3.01 -5.98 -13.59
CA LYS A 105 3.11 -5.13 -12.38
C LYS A 105 3.72 -5.81 -11.17
N LEU A 106 4.52 -5.06 -10.43
CA LEU A 106 4.93 -5.41 -9.07
C LEU A 106 3.72 -5.29 -8.14
N MET A 107 3.30 -6.43 -7.59
CA MET A 107 2.28 -6.49 -6.54
C MET A 107 2.99 -6.70 -5.20
N CYS A 108 2.94 -5.70 -4.33
CA CYS A 108 3.49 -5.78 -2.97
C CYS A 108 2.34 -5.97 -1.97
N THR A 109 2.32 -7.09 -1.25
CA THR A 109 1.36 -7.35 -0.18
C THR A 109 2.07 -7.28 1.16
N VAL A 110 1.60 -6.42 2.06
CA VAL A 110 2.16 -6.31 3.42
C VAL A 110 1.19 -6.87 4.43
N LEU A 111 1.49 -8.06 4.96
CA LEU A 111 0.68 -8.69 6.00
C LEU A 111 0.87 -7.99 7.34
N ILE A 112 -0.19 -7.37 7.85
CA ILE A 112 -0.29 -6.99 9.27
C ILE A 112 -0.97 -8.16 9.98
N GLN A 113 -0.18 -9.02 10.62
CA GLN A 113 -0.74 -10.07 11.47
C GLN A 113 -1.41 -9.39 12.66
N ASN A 114 -2.74 -9.37 12.70
CA ASN A 114 -3.44 -9.18 13.97
C ASN A 114 -3.08 -10.38 14.87
N PRO A 115 -2.84 -10.18 16.18
CA PRO A 115 -2.63 -11.30 17.08
C PRO A 115 -3.84 -12.21 17.01
N VAL A 116 -3.66 -13.42 16.46
CA VAL A 116 -4.73 -14.39 16.25
C VAL A 116 -5.21 -14.88 17.61
N PRO A 117 -6.47 -14.61 18.04
CA PRO A 117 -7.01 -15.24 19.22
C PRO A 117 -7.45 -16.66 18.84
N GLY A 118 -6.61 -17.65 19.14
CA GLY A 118 -6.88 -19.07 18.84
C GLY A 118 -6.42 -19.47 17.44
N GLY A 119 -5.16 -19.87 17.34
CA GLY A 119 -4.53 -20.24 16.08
C GLY A 119 -5.12 -21.49 15.44
N ASN A 120 -5.54 -21.36 14.18
CA ASN A 120 -5.48 -22.45 13.21
C ASN A 120 -4.57 -22.03 12.06
N ASN A 121 -3.51 -22.81 11.87
CA ASN A 121 -2.44 -22.59 10.88
C ASN A 121 -2.97 -22.77 9.45
N HIS A 122 -3.51 -21.71 8.84
CA HIS A 122 -3.54 -21.63 7.39
C HIS A 122 -2.22 -21.01 6.91
N LYS A 123 -1.31 -21.88 6.47
CA LYS A 123 -0.08 -21.48 5.80
C LYS A 123 -0.46 -20.84 4.46
N HIS A 124 -0.50 -19.52 4.42
CA HIS A 124 -0.67 -18.78 3.17
C HIS A 124 0.67 -18.75 2.43
N ASN A 125 0.68 -19.32 1.22
CA ASN A 125 1.82 -19.26 0.30
C ASN A 125 2.02 -17.80 -0.16
N LEU A 126 2.95 -17.10 0.49
CA LEU A 126 3.45 -15.82 0.00
C LEU A 126 4.30 -16.09 -1.25
N VAL A 127 3.86 -15.56 -2.38
CA VAL A 127 4.71 -15.47 -3.57
C VAL A 127 5.76 -14.39 -3.28
N PRO A 128 7.06 -14.72 -3.29
CA PRO A 128 8.08 -13.71 -3.05
C PRO A 128 8.01 -12.67 -4.17
N CYS A 129 7.94 -11.38 -3.79
CA CYS A 129 8.25 -10.29 -4.71
C CYS A 129 9.69 -10.49 -5.18
N ARG A 130 9.86 -10.75 -6.48
CA ARG A 130 11.16 -10.85 -7.13
C ARG A 130 11.32 -9.66 -8.07
#